data_AF-A0A8U0SM67-F1
#
_entry.id   AF-A0A8U0SM67-F1
#
_cell.length_a   1.000
_cell.length_b   1.000
_cell.length_c   1.000
_cell.angle_alpha   90.00
_cell.angle_beta   90.00
_cell.angle_gamma   90.00
#
_symmetry.space_group_name_H-M   'P 1'
#
loop_
_entity.id
_entity.type
_entity.pdbx_description
1 polymer ?
#
loop_
_entity_poly.entity_id
_entity_poly.type
_entity_poly.pdbx_seq_one_letter_code
_entity_poly.pdbx_strand_id
1 'polypeptide(L)'
;MKPSRYVGYFADVKNIYNMTLPPRKTVKIEKIVIHSIHGVGKGNGSDGKVQIMMQSQIVFFCSASKNCRILHDAETDSVTIHLSICPPLYDDFKVQFFSSSDLPKYYDQCPCFFWFHTSFLQNKRLYLPRNQLDNPH
;
A
#
# COMPACT_ATOMS: atom_id res chain seq x y z
N MET A 1 19.00 1.47 5.32
CA MET A 1 17.85 1.26 6.22
C MET A 1 17.25 2.63 6.53
N LYS A 2 16.06 2.97 6.00
CA LYS A 2 15.45 4.29 6.18
C LYS A 2 14.25 4.15 7.12
N PRO A 3 14.39 4.41 8.43
CA PRO A 3 13.27 4.28 9.36
C PRO A 3 12.44 5.56 9.27
N SER A 4 11.67 5.73 8.18
CA SER A 4 11.10 7.06 7.87
C SER A 4 9.65 7.26 8.34
N ARG A 5 8.82 6.22 8.39
CA ARG A 5 7.40 6.36 8.74
C ARG A 5 7.11 6.20 10.22
N TYR A 6 7.51 5.08 10.83
CA TYR A 6 7.24 4.82 12.26
C TYR A 6 8.02 5.74 13.20
N VAL A 7 9.20 6.22 12.78
CA VAL A 7 9.91 7.28 13.52
C VAL A 7 9.11 8.59 13.46
N GLY A 8 8.49 8.91 12.32
CA GLY A 8 7.56 10.03 12.20
C GLY A 8 6.34 9.85 13.11
N TYR A 9 5.72 8.67 13.13
CA TYR A 9 4.61 8.36 14.03
C TYR A 9 4.99 8.52 15.50
N PHE A 10 6.19 8.07 15.89
CA PHE A 10 6.67 8.25 17.25
C PHE A 10 6.91 9.72 17.60
N ALA A 11 7.46 10.51 16.66
CA ALA A 11 7.61 11.95 16.83
C ALA A 11 6.27 12.64 17.03
N ASP A 12 5.24 12.27 16.26
CA ASP A 12 3.88 12.78 16.42
C ASP A 12 3.28 12.38 17.78
N VAL A 13 3.42 11.11 18.18
CA VAL A 13 2.95 10.63 19.49
C VAL A 13 3.57 11.45 20.64
N LYS A 14 4.87 11.72 20.54
CA LYS A 14 5.60 12.50 21.54
C LYS A 14 5.20 13.97 21.55
N ASN A 15 5.17 14.61 20.37
CA ASN A 15 5.10 16.07 20.26
C ASN A 15 3.68 16.62 20.08
N ILE A 16 2.74 15.80 19.59
CA ILE A 16 1.36 16.20 19.29
C ILE A 16 0.38 15.53 20.25
N TYR A 17 0.58 14.24 20.52
CA TYR A 17 -0.37 13.43 21.30
C TYR A 17 0.07 13.21 22.76
N ASN A 18 1.05 13.98 23.28
CA ASN A 18 1.48 13.92 24.68
C ASN A 18 1.75 12.49 25.17
N MET A 19 2.48 11.70 24.39
CA MET A 19 2.82 10.29 24.67
C MET A 19 1.61 9.33 24.70
N THR A 20 0.44 9.77 24.21
CA THR A 20 -0.74 8.91 24.05
C THR A 20 -0.93 8.55 22.57
N LEU A 21 -1.50 7.37 22.30
CA LEU A 21 -1.80 6.98 20.93
C LEU A 21 -2.94 7.83 20.37
N PRO A 22 -2.87 8.25 19.09
CA PRO A 22 -3.99 8.90 18.46
C PRO A 22 -5.22 7.96 18.42
N PRO A 23 -6.45 8.50 18.46
CA PRO A 23 -7.66 7.70 18.42
C PRO A 23 -7.66 6.70 17.26
N ARG A 24 -8.07 5.47 17.54
CA ARG A 24 -8.14 4.40 16.54
C ARG A 24 -9.08 4.79 15.41
N LYS A 25 -8.62 4.61 14.17
CA LYS A 25 -9.42 4.83 12.96
C LYS A 25 -9.63 3.52 12.23
N THR A 26 -10.88 3.23 11.89
CA THR A 26 -11.22 2.14 10.96
C THR A 26 -11.35 2.73 9.56
N VAL A 27 -10.67 2.12 8.58
CA VAL A 27 -10.63 2.61 7.20
C VAL A 27 -11.00 1.49 6.22
N LYS A 28 -11.49 1.85 5.04
CA LYS A 28 -11.71 0.90 3.94
C LYS A 28 -10.96 1.43 2.72
N ILE A 29 -10.13 0.59 2.12
CA ILE A 29 -9.40 0.96 0.90
C ILE A 29 -10.34 0.74 -0.29
N GLU A 30 -10.71 1.82 -0.96
CA GLU A 30 -11.56 1.76 -2.16
C GLU A 30 -10.74 1.54 -3.43
N LYS A 31 -9.61 2.25 -3.53
CA LYS A 31 -8.72 2.15 -4.68
C LYS A 31 -7.26 2.43 -4.32
N ILE A 32 -6.37 1.87 -5.13
CA ILE A 32 -4.94 2.17 -5.14
C ILE A 32 -4.61 2.72 -6.52
N VAL A 33 -3.85 3.82 -6.57
CA VAL A 33 -3.37 4.41 -7.82
C VAL A 33 -1.85 4.29 -7.86
N ILE A 34 -1.34 3.65 -8.90
CA ILE A 34 0.10 3.52 -9.17
C ILE A 34 0.41 4.41 -10.36
N HIS A 35 1.31 5.37 -10.17
CA HIS A 35 1.81 6.24 -11.24
C HIS A 35 3.14 5.71 -11.77
N SER A 36 3.50 6.11 -12.98
CA SER A 36 4.74 5.70 -13.66
C SER A 36 4.83 4.18 -13.80
N ILE A 37 3.78 3.57 -14.36
CA ILE A 37 3.68 2.12 -14.48
C ILE A 37 4.45 1.59 -15.69
N HIS A 38 4.66 2.41 -16.72
CA HIS A 38 5.38 2.06 -17.94
C HIS A 38 6.83 1.64 -17.62
N GLY A 39 7.08 0.33 -17.59
CA GLY A 39 8.36 -0.27 -17.19
C GLY A 39 8.30 -1.10 -15.90
N VAL A 40 7.20 -1.04 -15.16
CA VAL A 40 6.92 -1.95 -14.04
C VAL A 40 6.15 -3.16 -14.55
N GLY A 41 6.82 -4.30 -14.63
CA GLY A 41 6.20 -5.57 -15.03
C GLY A 41 5.75 -5.52 -16.49
N LYS A 42 4.47 -5.79 -16.75
CA LYS A 42 3.88 -5.61 -18.10
C LYS A 42 3.57 -4.15 -18.47
N GLY A 43 3.79 -3.21 -17.55
CA GLY A 43 3.55 -1.79 -17.78
C GLY A 43 2.08 -1.37 -17.82
N ASN A 44 1.16 -2.24 -17.40
CA ASN A 44 -0.29 -1.97 -17.40
C ASN A 44 -1.03 -2.53 -16.18
N GLY A 45 -0.30 -3.07 -15.21
CA GLY A 45 -0.84 -3.63 -13.96
C GLY A 45 -1.59 -4.96 -14.09
N SER A 46 -1.75 -5.53 -15.29
CA SER A 46 -2.47 -6.80 -15.50
C SER A 46 -1.77 -8.02 -14.87
N ASP A 47 -0.47 -7.93 -14.68
CA ASP A 47 0.37 -8.89 -13.97
C ASP A 47 0.39 -8.68 -12.45
N GLY A 48 -0.18 -7.57 -11.97
CA GLY A 48 -0.16 -7.16 -10.57
C GLY A 48 -1.13 -7.94 -9.67
N LYS A 49 -0.70 -8.16 -8.42
CA LYS A 49 -1.52 -8.68 -7.32
C LYS A 49 -1.26 -7.84 -6.07
N VAL A 50 -2.31 -7.61 -5.28
CA VAL A 50 -2.23 -6.87 -4.02
C VAL A 50 -2.60 -7.81 -2.88
N GLN A 51 -1.79 -7.83 -1.83
CA GLN A 51 -2.08 -8.51 -0.58
C GLN A 51 -2.10 -7.49 0.56
N ILE A 52 -3.11 -7.58 1.42
CA ILE A 52 -3.18 -6.77 2.64
C ILE A 52 -3.09 -7.70 3.84
N MET A 53 -2.16 -7.40 4.73
CA MET A 53 -2.00 -8.09 6.00
C MET A 53 -2.31 -7.15 7.16
N MET A 54 -3.05 -7.63 8.16
CA MET A 54 -3.37 -6.92 9.39
C MET A 54 -3.30 -7.94 10.53
N GLN A 55 -2.74 -7.56 11.68
CA GLN A 55 -2.53 -8.49 12.80
C GLN A 55 -1.78 -9.78 12.39
N SER A 56 -0.78 -9.65 11.52
CA SER A 56 0.02 -10.77 10.98
C SER A 56 -0.78 -11.83 10.20
N GLN A 57 -1.99 -11.50 9.74
CA GLN A 57 -2.81 -12.37 8.90
C GLN A 57 -3.13 -11.70 7.57
N ILE A 58 -3.24 -12.50 6.50
CA ILE A 58 -3.73 -12.00 5.20
C ILE A 58 -5.23 -11.79 5.33
N VAL A 59 -5.65 -10.52 5.32
CA VAL A 59 -7.07 -10.14 5.43
C VAL A 59 -7.69 -9.84 4.07
N PHE A 60 -6.88 -9.55 3.06
CA PHE A 60 -7.36 -9.31 1.71
C PHE A 60 -6.31 -9.69 0.66
N PHE A 61 -6.80 -10.15 -0.48
CA PHE A 61 -5.98 -10.43 -1.65
C PHE A 61 -6.79 -10.12 -2.91
N CYS A 62 -6.15 -9.49 -3.89
CA CYS A 62 -6.72 -9.31 -5.21
C CYS A 62 -5.71 -9.36 -6.36
N SER A 63 -6.22 -9.59 -7.55
CA SER A 63 -5.49 -9.65 -8.82
C SER A 63 -6.41 -9.19 -9.96
N ALA A 64 -5.89 -9.11 -11.20
CA ALA A 64 -6.68 -8.75 -12.38
C ALA A 64 -7.95 -9.60 -12.58
N SER A 65 -7.97 -10.85 -12.09
CA SER A 65 -9.08 -11.80 -12.24
C SER A 65 -9.92 -12.00 -10.98
N LYS A 66 -9.54 -11.40 -9.84
CA LYS A 66 -10.17 -11.70 -8.54
C LYS A 66 -10.18 -10.48 -7.63
N ASN A 67 -11.34 -10.17 -7.05
CA ASN A 67 -11.55 -9.16 -6.01
C ASN A 67 -11.09 -7.73 -6.36
N CYS A 68 -10.70 -7.43 -7.59
CA CYS A 68 -10.31 -6.10 -8.02
C CYS A 68 -10.70 -5.83 -9.46
N ARG A 69 -10.91 -4.55 -9.80
CA ARG A 69 -10.99 -4.05 -11.18
C ARG A 69 -9.77 -3.18 -11.44
N ILE A 70 -8.95 -3.56 -12.42
CA ILE A 70 -7.73 -2.85 -12.80
C ILE A 70 -8.02 -2.03 -14.06
N LEU A 71 -7.75 -0.72 -14.01
CA LEU A 71 -7.89 0.20 -15.14
C LEU A 71 -6.53 0.82 -15.43
N HIS A 72 -6.03 0.63 -16.64
CA HIS A 72 -4.80 1.25 -17.12
C HIS A 72 -5.14 2.50 -17.92
N ASP A 73 -4.53 3.61 -17.56
CA ASP A 73 -4.60 4.88 -18.26
C ASP A 73 -3.22 5.17 -18.86
N ALA A 74 -3.09 4.96 -20.17
CA ALA A 74 -1.86 5.16 -20.90
C ALA A 74 -1.52 6.64 -21.10
N GLU A 75 -2.49 7.55 -21.04
CA GLU A 75 -2.26 8.99 -21.19
C GLU A 75 -1.55 9.56 -19.96
N THR A 76 -1.97 9.12 -18.77
CA THR A 76 -1.39 9.57 -17.49
C THR A 76 -0.31 8.64 -16.94
N ASP A 77 0.06 7.60 -17.69
CA ASP A 77 0.99 6.54 -17.28
C ASP A 77 0.66 6.00 -15.87
N SER A 78 -0.59 5.58 -15.69
CA SER A 78 -1.08 5.16 -14.38
C SER A 78 -2.01 3.95 -14.43
N VAL A 79 -2.07 3.24 -13.30
CA VAL A 79 -3.02 2.15 -13.06
C VAL A 79 -3.84 2.47 -11.84
N THR A 80 -5.16 2.39 -11.97
CA THR A 80 -6.10 2.42 -10.86
C THR A 80 -6.62 1.01 -10.57
N ILE A 81 -6.35 0.51 -9.36
CA ILE A 81 -6.83 -0.77 -8.84
C ILE A 81 -7.99 -0.47 -7.90
N HIS A 82 -9.22 -0.76 -8.32
CA HIS A 82 -10.39 -0.70 -7.45
C HIS A 82 -10.52 -2.01 -6.67
N LEU A 83 -10.61 -1.95 -5.34
CA LEU A 83 -10.70 -3.13 -4.47
C LEU A 83 -12.17 -3.48 -4.22
N SER A 84 -12.57 -4.69 -4.61
CA SER A 84 -13.91 -5.23 -4.36
C SER A 84 -13.93 -5.94 -3.01
N ILE A 85 -14.86 -5.56 -2.12
CA ILE A 85 -15.11 -6.26 -0.84
C ILE A 85 -13.86 -6.26 0.08
N CYS A 86 -13.04 -5.20 0.05
CA CYS A 86 -11.97 -5.04 1.05
C CYS A 86 -12.60 -4.92 2.45
N PRO A 87 -12.17 -5.74 3.44
CA PRO A 87 -12.66 -5.60 4.80
C PRO A 87 -12.21 -4.27 5.41
N PRO A 88 -12.90 -3.79 6.47
CA PRO A 88 -12.42 -2.67 7.26
C PRO A 88 -11.05 -2.99 7.88
N LEU A 89 -10.12 -2.05 7.79
CA LEU A 89 -8.76 -2.13 8.32
C LEU A 89 -8.61 -1.17 9.50
N TYR A 90 -7.73 -1.51 10.44
CA TYR A 90 -7.44 -0.73 11.64
C TYR A 90 -6.01 -1.00 12.12
N ASP A 91 -5.52 -0.15 13.02
CA ASP A 91 -4.17 -0.22 13.59
C ASP A 91 -3.11 -0.34 12.49
N ASP A 92 -2.11 -1.22 12.66
CA ASP A 92 -1.09 -1.50 11.68
C ASP A 92 -1.55 -2.50 10.61
N PHE A 93 -1.41 -2.12 9.35
CA PHE A 93 -1.54 -3.03 8.23
C PHE A 93 -0.38 -2.86 7.24
N LYS A 94 -0.13 -3.92 6.49
CA LYS A 94 0.86 -4.00 5.43
C LYS A 94 0.18 -4.23 4.10
N VAL A 95 0.60 -3.49 3.08
CA VAL A 95 0.18 -3.70 1.70
C VAL A 95 1.39 -4.18 0.91
N GLN A 96 1.26 -5.33 0.26
CA GLN A 96 2.29 -5.92 -0.59
C GLN A 96 1.81 -5.98 -2.03
N PHE A 97 2.72 -5.69 -2.94
CA PHE A 97 2.51 -5.79 -4.37
C PHE A 97 3.32 -6.95 -4.91
N PHE A 98 2.67 -7.85 -5.64
CA PHE A 98 3.31 -8.93 -6.36
C PHE A 98 3.07 -8.78 -7.86
N SER A 99 3.91 -9.41 -8.66
CA SER A 99 3.73 -9.52 -10.10
C SER A 99 3.96 -10.95 -10.57
N SER A 100 3.27 -11.37 -11.63
CA SER A 100 3.61 -12.59 -12.39
C SER A 100 4.74 -12.39 -13.39
N SER A 101 5.14 -11.14 -13.67
CA SER A 101 6.37 -10.82 -14.38
C SER A 101 7.58 -11.01 -13.47
N ASP A 102 8.75 -11.19 -14.07
CA ASP A 102 10.00 -11.39 -13.32
C ASP A 102 10.56 -10.05 -12.81
N LEU A 103 9.89 -9.49 -11.81
CA LEU A 103 10.36 -8.30 -11.11
C LEU A 103 11.31 -8.67 -9.98
N PRO A 104 12.39 -7.89 -9.77
CA PRO A 104 13.31 -8.09 -8.66
C PRO A 104 12.57 -8.16 -7.32
N LYS A 105 12.91 -9.16 -6.51
CA LYS A 105 12.37 -9.36 -5.17
C LYS A 105 13.49 -9.22 -4.16
N TYR A 106 13.22 -8.51 -3.08
CA TYR A 106 14.16 -8.31 -2.00
C TYR A 106 13.51 -8.74 -0.68
N TYR A 107 13.29 -7.80 0.23
CA TYR A 107 12.64 -8.09 1.50
C TYR A 107 11.21 -8.60 1.28
N ASP A 108 10.77 -9.54 2.11
CA ASP A 108 9.41 -10.09 2.08
C ASP A 108 9.00 -10.79 0.77
N GLN A 109 9.98 -11.16 -0.07
CA GLN A 109 9.76 -11.94 -1.29
C GLN A 109 8.76 -11.29 -2.28
N CYS A 110 8.67 -9.95 -2.27
CA CYS A 110 7.79 -9.18 -3.14
C CYS A 110 8.52 -7.97 -3.77
N PRO A 111 8.10 -7.52 -4.97
CA PRO A 111 8.64 -6.33 -5.62
C PRO A 111 8.61 -5.07 -4.77
N CYS A 112 7.50 -4.77 -4.10
CA CYS A 112 7.43 -3.68 -3.14
C CYS A 112 6.30 -3.84 -2.13
N PHE A 113 6.43 -3.14 -1.01
CA PHE A 113 5.41 -3.09 0.03
C PHE A 113 5.49 -1.80 0.83
N PHE A 114 4.52 -1.60 1.73
CA PHE A 114 4.62 -0.61 2.79
C PHE A 114 3.76 -1.00 4.00
N TRP A 115 4.14 -0.50 5.18
CA TRP A 115 3.34 -0.52 6.40
C TRP A 115 2.67 0.82 6.66
N PHE A 116 1.48 0.81 7.24
CA PHE A 116 0.77 2.03 7.64
C PHE A 116 -0.09 1.80 8.88
N HIS A 117 -0.13 2.78 9.78
CA HIS A 117 -1.01 2.76 10.94
C HIS A 117 -2.21 3.68 10.71
N THR A 118 -3.44 3.14 10.77
CA THR A 118 -4.67 3.85 10.35
C THR A 118 -4.92 5.16 11.10
N SER A 119 -4.58 5.25 12.38
CA SER A 119 -4.77 6.47 13.19
C SER A 119 -4.07 7.71 12.61
N PHE A 120 -2.97 7.52 11.85
CA PHE A 120 -2.22 8.61 11.23
C PHE A 120 -2.73 9.00 9.85
N LEU A 121 -3.84 8.40 9.37
CA LEU A 121 -4.46 8.81 8.11
C LEU A 121 -5.04 10.23 8.23
N GLN A 122 -4.61 11.09 7.32
CA GLN A 122 -5.11 12.44 7.13
C GLN A 122 -5.85 12.52 5.79
N ASN A 123 -6.93 13.30 5.73
CA ASN A 123 -7.67 13.59 4.49
C ASN A 123 -8.11 12.37 3.66
N LYS A 124 -8.31 11.21 4.32
CA LYS A 124 -8.75 9.95 3.70
C LYS A 124 -7.85 9.45 2.55
N ARG A 125 -6.62 9.96 2.43
CA ARG A 125 -5.68 9.60 1.35
C ARG A 125 -4.27 9.42 1.91
N LEU A 126 -3.64 8.32 1.51
CA LEU A 126 -2.22 8.09 1.70
C LEU A 126 -1.52 8.24 0.35
N TYR A 127 -0.55 9.13 0.27
CA TYR A 127 0.31 9.28 -0.91
C TYR A 127 1.74 8.91 -0.52
N LEU A 128 2.32 7.93 -1.23
CA LEU A 128 3.67 7.44 -0.97
C LEU A 128 4.52 7.64 -2.22
N PRO A 129 5.49 8.58 -2.22
CA PRO A 129 6.50 8.64 -3.27
C PRO A 129 7.38 7.39 -3.25
N ARG A 130 8.09 7.15 -4.35
CA ARG A 130 8.98 5.98 -4.55
C ARG A 130 9.88 5.72 -3.33
N ASN A 131 10.50 6.75 -2.76
CA ASN A 131 11.44 6.64 -1.64
C ASN A 131 10.79 6.31 -0.27
N GLN A 132 9.46 6.19 -0.20
CA GLN A 132 8.70 5.76 0.98
C GLN A 132 8.09 4.37 0.83
N LEU A 133 8.28 3.72 -0.33
CA LEU A 133 8.01 2.31 -0.52
C LEU A 133 9.23 1.48 -0.08
N ASP A 134 9.00 0.27 0.39
CA ASP A 134 10.03 -0.72 0.64
C ASP A 134 10.27 -1.52 -0.65
N ASN A 135 11.55 -1.82 -0.96
CA ASN A 135 12.06 -2.46 -2.21
C ASN A 135 11.91 -1.73 -3.57
N PRO A 136 11.69 -0.41 -3.70
CA PRO A 136 11.31 0.23 -4.97
C PRO A 136 12.48 0.43 -5.96
N HIS A 137 13.53 -0.39 -5.85
CA HIS A 137 14.79 -0.30 -6.57
C HIS A 137 14.61 -0.30 -8.09
#